data_AF-A0A522M752-F1
#
_entry.id   AF-A0A522M752-F1
#
_cell.length_a   1.000
_cell.length_b   1.000
_cell.length_c   1.000
_cell.angle_alpha   90.00
_cell.angle_beta   90.00
_cell.angle_gamma   90.00
#
_symmetry.space_group_name_H-M   'P 1'
#
loop_
_entity.id
_entity.type
_entity.pdbx_description
1 polymer ?
#
loop_
_entity_poly.entity_id
_entity_poly.type
_entity_poly.pdbx_seq_one_letter_code
_entity_poly.pdbx_strand_id
1 'polypeptide(L)' 'MLALALKDGQTVRISPDETPDPATPAGELFRDGAIEVTVVRHESGRVWLAFRAPREPLILRTRLPWRGG' A
#
# COMPACT_ATOMS: atom_id res chain seq x y z
N MET A 1 6.99 -3.10 -10.43
CA MET A 1 6.32 -1.79 -10.34
C MET A 1 4.84 -2.01 -10.56
N LEU A 2 3.99 -1.69 -9.57
CA LEU A 2 2.53 -1.83 -9.67
C LEU A 2 1.87 -0.43 -9.65
N ALA A 3 0.97 -0.17 -10.59
CA ALA A 3 0.20 1.07 -10.65
C ALA A 3 -1.30 0.79 -10.44
N LEU A 4 -1.93 1.51 -9.52
CA LEU A 4 -3.33 1.35 -9.14
C LEU A 4 -4.08 2.68 -9.22
N ALA A 5 -5.30 2.65 -9.77
CA ALA A 5 -6.21 3.79 -9.73
C ALA A 5 -7.18 3.67 -8.54
N LEU A 6 -7.16 4.66 -7.64
CA LEU A 6 -8.03 4.78 -6.48
C LEU A 6 -9.02 5.92 -6.66
N LYS A 7 -10.25 5.73 -6.16
CA LYS A 7 -11.25 6.78 -5.99
C LYS A 7 -11.22 7.28 -4.54
N ASP A 8 -11.83 8.43 -4.29
CA ASP A 8 -12.08 8.91 -2.93
C ASP A 8 -12.71 7.83 -2.04
N GLY A 9 -12.17 7.66 -0.83
CA GLY A 9 -12.58 6.64 0.12
C GLY A 9 -12.07 5.21 -0.17
N GLN A 10 -11.26 4.99 -1.21
CA GLN A 10 -10.58 3.71 -1.43
C GLN A 10 -9.23 3.65 -0.70
N THR A 11 -8.86 2.45 -0.25
CA THR A 11 -7.64 2.24 0.55
C THR A 11 -6.79 1.14 -0.08
N VAL A 12 -5.47 1.30 0.02
CA VAL A 12 -4.51 0.24 -0.28
C VAL A 12 -3.96 -0.25 1.03
N ARG A 13 -4.06 -1.57 1.25
CA ARG A 13 -3.40 -2.22 2.37
C ARG A 13 -2.13 -2.85 1.85
N ILE A 14 -1.01 -2.48 2.46
CA ILE A 14 0.30 -3.07 2.21
C ILE A 14 0.59 -3.96 3.41
N SER A 15 0.93 -5.22 3.15
CA SER A 15 1.29 -6.16 4.19
C SER A 15 2.46 -7.03 3.72
N PRO A 16 3.28 -7.56 4.64
CA PRO A 16 4.29 -8.54 4.29
C PRO A 16 3.64 -9.76 3.63
N ASP A 17 4.36 -10.38 2.70
CA ASP A 17 3.86 -11.49 1.87
C ASP A 17 3.59 -12.77 2.69
N GLU A 18 4.32 -12.91 3.80
CA GLU A 18 4.10 -13.93 4.84
C GLU A 18 3.65 -13.25 6.13
N THR A 19 2.91 -13.95 7.00
CA THR A 19 2.62 -13.44 8.34
C THR A 19 3.95 -13.37 9.09
N PRO A 20 4.56 -12.17 9.30
CA PRO A 20 5.84 -12.12 9.99
C PRO A 20 5.63 -12.61 11.42
N ASP A 21 6.65 -13.28 12.00
CA ASP A 21 6.67 -13.54 13.43
C ASP A 21 6.39 -12.21 14.16
N PRO A 22 5.39 -12.13 15.04
CA PRO A 22 5.08 -10.92 15.81
C PRO A 22 6.27 -10.38 16.61
N ALA A 23 7.26 -11.22 16.90
CA ALA A 23 8.51 -10.83 17.54
C ALA A 23 9.52 -10.16 16.59
N THR A 24 9.28 -10.18 15.27
CA THR A 24 10.15 -9.52 14.28
C THR A 24 10.13 -8.01 14.51
N PRO A 25 11.29 -7.38 14.80
CA PRO A 25 11.36 -5.94 14.97
C PRO A 25 10.91 -5.21 13.70
N ALA A 26 10.21 -4.09 13.85
CA ALA A 26 9.73 -3.30 12.69
C ALA A 26 10.87 -2.89 11.74
N GLY A 27 12.08 -2.65 12.25
CA GLY A 27 13.27 -2.35 11.43
C GLY A 27 13.73 -3.52 10.55
N GLU A 28 13.40 -4.76 10.92
CA GLU A 28 13.70 -5.95 10.11
C GLU A 28 12.68 -6.17 9.00
N LEU A 29 11.43 -5.71 9.18
CA LEU A 29 10.39 -5.77 8.13
C LEU A 29 10.75 -4.93 6.88
N PHE A 30 11.57 -3.89 7.06
CA PHE A 30 12.05 -3.02 5.99
C PHE A 30 13.56 -3.16 5.74
N ARG A 31 14.20 -4.23 6.22
CA ARG A 31 15.63 -4.49 6.04
C ARG A 31 16.05 -4.40 4.57
N ASP A 32 15.21 -4.92 3.69
CA ASP A 32 15.51 -4.98 2.25
C ASP A 32 15.20 -3.67 1.53
N GLY A 33 14.67 -2.67 2.24
CA GLY A 33 14.36 -1.34 1.74
C GLY A 33 12.92 -0.89 2.06
N ALA A 34 12.70 0.40 1.89
CA ALA A 34 11.40 1.02 2.13
C ALA A 34 10.37 0.64 1.06
N ILE A 35 9.09 0.73 1.42
CA ILE A 35 7.99 0.72 0.47
C ILE A 35 7.74 2.16 0.04
N GLU A 36 7.98 2.47 -1.22
CA GLU A 36 7.76 3.78 -1.80
C GLU A 36 6.35 3.83 -2.39
N VAL A 37 5.61 4.88 -2.03
CA VAL A 37 4.29 5.19 -2.57
C VAL A 37 4.38 6.52 -3.30
N THR A 38 4.01 6.54 -4.58
CA THR A 38 4.05 7.74 -5.42
C THR A 38 2.66 8.08 -5.90
N VAL A 39 2.24 9.33 -5.71
CA VAL A 39 1.06 9.89 -6.39
C VAL A 39 1.44 10.18 -7.83
N VAL A 40 0.97 9.34 -8.75
CA VAL A 40 1.25 9.47 -10.19
C VAL A 40 0.39 10.54 -10.82
N ARG A 41 -0.87 10.64 -10.39
CA ARG A 41 -1.83 11.61 -10.90
C ARG A 41 -2.94 11.83 -9.89
N HIS A 42 -3.54 13.01 -9.90
CA HIS A 42 -4.79 13.31 -9.22
C HIS A 42 -5.71 14.07 -10.18
N GLU A 43 -6.90 13.52 -10.45
CA GLU A 43 -7.88 14.13 -11.37
C GLU A 43 -9.28 13.58 -11.09
N SER A 44 -10.29 14.44 -11.16
CA SER A 44 -11.72 14.04 -11.09
C SER A 44 -12.07 13.09 -9.93
N GLY A 45 -11.56 13.36 -8.72
CA GLY A 45 -11.82 12.52 -7.52
C GLY A 45 -11.16 11.14 -7.58
N ARG A 46 -10.10 11.01 -8.40
CA ARG A 46 -9.28 9.80 -8.53
C ARG A 46 -7.82 10.13 -8.31
N VAL A 47 -7.18 9.30 -7.50
CA VAL A 47 -5.75 9.33 -7.24
C VAL A 47 -5.14 8.06 -7.80
N TRP A 48 -4.14 8.20 -8.66
CA TRP A 48 -3.36 7.07 -9.13
C TRP A 48 -2.12 6.94 -8.26
N LEU A 49 -1.94 5.77 -7.65
CA LEU A 49 -0.79 5.46 -6.81
C LEU A 49 0.08 4.40 -7.48
N ALA A 50 1.38 4.62 -7.50
CA ALA A 50 2.37 3.61 -7.82
C ALA A 50 3.06 3.13 -6.55
N PHE A 51 3.32 1.82 -6.49
CA PHE A 51 3.99 1.17 -5.37
C PHE A 51 5.27 0.52 -5.85
N ARG A 52 6.38 0.81 -5.15
CA ARG A 52 7.66 0.14 -5.32
C ARG A 52 8.08 -0.42 -3.97
N ALA A 53 8.46 -1.69 -3.98
CA ALA A 53 9.00 -2.38 -2.82
C ALA A 53 10.12 -3.31 -3.27
N PRO A 54 11.09 -3.60 -2.38
CA PRO A 54 12.27 -4.40 -2.69
C PRO A 54 12.00 -5.90 -2.78
N ARG A 55 10.97 -6.39 -2.09
CA ARG A 55 10.35 -7.71 -2.30
C ARG A 55 8.93 -7.51 -2.80
N GLU A 56 8.37 -8.48 -3.52
CA GLU A 56 6.98 -8.45 -3.96
C GLU A 56 6.07 -8.38 -2.72
N PRO A 57 5.45 -7.23 -2.41
CA PRO A 57 4.53 -7.17 -1.29
C PRO A 57 3.16 -7.63 -1.79
N LEU A 58 2.41 -8.32 -0.93
CA LEU A 58 1.00 -8.56 -1.19
C LEU A 58 0.25 -7.23 -1.14
N ILE A 59 -0.03 -6.64 -2.31
CA ILE A 59 -0.81 -5.40 -2.43
C ILE A 59 -2.27 -5.77 -2.61
N LEU A 60 -3.05 -5.61 -1.54
CA LEU A 60 -4.50 -5.87 -1.58
C LEU A 60 -5.26 -4.57 -1.79
N ARG A 61 -6.08 -4.53 -2.85
CA ARG A 61 -7.07 -3.48 -3.03
C ARG A 61 -8.30 -3.82 -2.21
N THR A 62 -8.59 -3.02 -1.20
CA THR A 62 -9.75 -3.22 -0.34
C THR A 62 -10.71 -2.03 -0.45
N ARG A 63 -11.98 -2.27 -0.16
CA ARG A 63 -13.00 -1.22 -0.04
C ARG A 63 -13.20 -0.97 1.45
N LEU A 64 -12.88 0.22 1.94
CA LEU A 64 -13.22 0.60 3.31
C LEU A 64 -14.72 0.95 3.38
N PRO A 65 -15.47 0.48 4.40
CA PRO A 65 -16.77 1.06 4.69
C PRO A 65 -16.53 2.47 5.26
N TRP A 66 -16.71 3.50 4.44
CA TRP A 66 -16.67 4.89 4.87
C TRP A 66 -17.76 5.14 5.92
N ARG A 67 -17.38 5.47 7.15
CA ARG A 67 -18.27 6.07 8.17
C ARG A 67 -17.85 7.53 8.31
N GLY A 68 -18.54 8.42 7.60
CA GLY A 68 -18.31 9.86 7.69
C GLY A 68 -18.76 10.41 9.05
N GLY A 69 -18.04 11.43 9.51
CA GLY A 69 -18.52 12.42 10.49
C GLY A 69 -18.87 13.72 9.77
#